data_AF-A9BRA2-F1
#
_entry.id   AF-A9BRA2-F1
#
_cell.length_a   1.000
_cell.length_b   1.000
_cell.length_c   1.000
_cell.angle_alpha   90.00
_cell.angle_beta   90.00
_cell.angle_gamma   90.00
#
_symmetry.space_group_name_H-M   'P 1'
#
loop_
_entity.id
_entity.type
_entity.pdbx_description
1 polymer ?
#
loop_
_entity_poly.entity_id
_entity_poly.type
_entity_poly.pdbx_seq_one_letter_code
_entity_poly.pdbx_strand_id
1 'polypeptide(L)'
;MLAGVLAGLSLQARADALTAEIGPMQLDRSDDGLLLSATLHFELPYQIDDALRQGIPMYFVADAQIQRERWYWSDQQLATASRHYRLSHQPLTRRWRLHISSTPFSSSGLGLALGQTFESLDDALASMQRISRWKIMDTAPTQSGVSVQLRFRIDLSQLPRPLQIGALGRSGWNLQLSRTQMLEDAP
;
A
#
# COMPACT_ATOMS: atom_id res chain seq x y z
N MET A 1 17.57 4.42 61.73
CA MET A 1 16.31 3.79 61.28
C MET A 1 15.37 4.87 60.77
N LEU A 2 14.57 4.56 59.76
CA LEU A 2 13.66 5.41 58.94
C LEU A 2 14.36 5.96 57.68
N ALA A 3 14.11 5.54 56.43
CA ALA A 3 12.97 5.01 55.66
C ALA A 3 12.62 6.01 54.55
N GLY A 4 12.51 5.54 53.30
CA GLY A 4 11.95 6.32 52.20
C GLY A 4 12.63 6.07 50.85
N VAL A 5 12.46 4.88 50.28
CA VAL A 5 12.75 4.64 48.86
C VAL A 5 11.42 4.73 48.11
N LEU A 6 11.25 5.80 47.34
CA LEU A 6 10.15 5.97 46.39
C LEU A 6 10.42 5.11 45.16
N ALA A 7 9.64 4.04 45.01
CA ALA A 7 9.65 3.18 43.84
C ALA A 7 9.02 3.93 42.65
N GLY A 8 9.84 4.20 41.62
CA GLY A 8 9.36 4.70 40.34
C GLY A 8 8.57 3.62 39.59
N LEU A 9 7.26 3.82 39.43
CA LEU A 9 6.42 3.04 38.54
C LEU A 9 6.69 3.51 37.11
N SER A 10 7.62 2.84 36.42
CA SER A 10 7.82 2.98 34.99
C SER A 10 6.66 2.28 34.27
N LEU A 11 5.64 3.05 33.89
CA LEU A 11 4.57 2.59 33.01
C LEU A 11 5.17 2.36 31.61
N GLN A 12 5.64 1.15 31.33
CA GLN A 12 6.03 0.75 29.98
C GLN A 12 4.75 0.66 29.14
N ALA A 13 4.41 1.76 28.46
CA ALA A 13 3.49 1.72 27.33
C ALA A 13 4.13 0.82 26.26
N ARG A 14 3.71 -0.45 26.22
CA ARG A 14 3.94 -1.30 25.06
C ARG A 14 3.06 -0.75 23.94
N ALA A 15 3.64 0.14 23.14
CA ALA A 15 3.12 0.38 21.81
C ALA A 15 3.26 -0.94 21.05
N ASP A 16 2.17 -1.70 20.94
CA ASP A 16 2.01 -2.68 19.87
C ASP A 16 2.06 -1.88 18.57
N ALA A 17 3.28 -1.62 18.08
CA ALA A 17 3.46 -1.11 16.75
C ALA A 17 3.03 -2.23 15.81
N LEU A 18 1.78 -2.17 15.33
CA LEU A 18 1.32 -2.95 14.20
C LEU A 18 2.38 -2.81 13.10
N THR A 19 3.17 -3.86 12.93
CA THR A 19 4.23 -3.87 11.93
C THR A 19 3.53 -3.87 10.59
N ALA A 20 3.72 -2.81 9.80
CA ALA A 20 3.11 -2.71 8.50
C ALA A 20 3.59 -3.87 7.61
N GLU A 21 2.70 -4.81 7.31
CA GLU A 21 3.03 -6.02 6.56
C GLU A 21 1.96 -6.42 5.54
N ILE A 22 2.38 -7.13 4.50
CA ILE A 22 1.46 -7.75 3.55
C ILE A 22 1.19 -9.16 4.07
N GLY A 23 -0.08 -9.52 4.25
CA GLY A 23 -0.52 -10.87 4.58
C GLY A 23 -0.24 -11.88 3.46
N PRO A 24 -0.67 -13.15 3.60
CA PRO A 24 -0.44 -14.17 2.58
C PRO A 24 -0.94 -13.70 1.20
N MET A 25 -0.13 -13.95 0.16
CA MET A 25 -0.50 -13.62 -1.21
C MET A 25 -1.01 -14.87 -1.92
N GLN A 26 -2.15 -14.74 -2.59
CA GLN A 26 -2.70 -15.77 -3.47
C GLN A 26 -2.47 -15.37 -4.91
N LEU A 27 -1.86 -16.27 -5.67
CA LEU A 27 -1.53 -16.08 -7.08
C LEU A 27 -2.27 -17.14 -7.90
N ASP A 28 -3.32 -16.72 -8.60
CA ASP A 28 -4.18 -17.63 -9.36
C ASP A 28 -3.90 -17.46 -10.85
N ARG A 29 -3.59 -18.56 -11.53
CA ARG A 29 -3.56 -18.60 -13.00
C ARG A 29 -4.99 -18.77 -13.52
N SER A 30 -5.37 -17.93 -14.47
CA SER A 30 -6.68 -17.97 -15.13
C SER A 30 -6.50 -17.75 -16.63
N ASP A 31 -7.52 -18.06 -17.42
CA ASP A 31 -7.55 -17.80 -18.86
C ASP A 31 -7.35 -16.30 -19.18
N ASP A 32 -7.78 -15.42 -18.27
CA ASP A 32 -7.62 -13.97 -18.40
C ASP A 32 -6.24 -13.44 -17.97
N GLY A 33 -5.35 -14.32 -17.48
CA GLY A 33 -4.00 -13.98 -17.04
C GLY A 33 -3.68 -14.37 -15.60
N LEU A 34 -2.69 -13.69 -15.01
CA LEU A 34 -2.28 -13.92 -13.61
C LEU A 34 -3.01 -12.95 -12.68
N LEU A 35 -3.73 -13.50 -11.70
CA LEU A 35 -4.49 -12.74 -10.70
C LEU A 35 -3.79 -12.76 -9.34
N LEU A 36 -3.74 -11.61 -8.68
CA LEU A 36 -3.19 -11.42 -7.34
C LEU A 36 -4.30 -11.04 -6.35
N SER A 37 -4.36 -11.75 -5.24
CA SER A 37 -5.13 -11.36 -4.06
C SER A 37 -4.23 -11.30 -2.82
N ALA A 38 -4.40 -10.27 -2.00
CA ALA A 38 -3.63 -10.08 -0.78
C ALA A 38 -4.38 -9.16 0.19
N THR A 39 -4.07 -9.29 1.48
CA THR A 39 -4.50 -8.35 2.53
C THR A 39 -3.28 -7.56 2.99
N LEU A 40 -3.40 -6.24 3.06
CA LEU A 40 -2.40 -5.33 3.60
C LEU A 40 -2.77 -5.04 5.06
N HIS A 41 -1.82 -5.13 5.97
CA HIS A 41 -2.00 -4.75 7.37
C HIS A 41 -1.13 -3.53 7.62
N PHE A 42 -1.75 -2.37 7.79
CA PHE A 42 -1.05 -1.15 8.13
C PHE A 42 -1.97 -0.17 8.84
N GLU A 43 -1.36 0.72 9.61
CA GLU A 43 -1.98 1.95 10.09
C GLU A 43 -1.40 3.15 9.35
N LEU A 44 -2.19 4.21 9.20
CA LEU A 44 -1.68 5.44 8.61
C LEU A 44 -0.78 6.17 9.62
N PRO A 45 0.42 6.59 9.20
CA PRO A 45 1.22 7.53 9.97
C PRO A 45 0.42 8.78 10.33
N TYR A 46 0.63 9.31 11.54
CA TYR A 46 -0.11 10.45 12.07
C TYR A 46 -0.11 11.66 11.13
N GLN A 47 1.03 11.97 10.50
CA GLN A 47 1.14 13.13 9.60
C GLN A 47 0.27 12.98 8.35
N ILE A 48 0.01 11.73 7.93
CA ILE A 48 -0.80 11.42 6.75
C ILE A 48 -2.28 11.50 7.10
N ASP A 49 -2.66 10.94 8.25
CA ASP A 49 -4.01 11.09 8.79
C ASP A 49 -4.37 12.57 9.01
N ASP A 50 -3.49 13.36 9.64
CA ASP A 50 -3.72 14.78 9.89
C ASP A 50 -3.87 15.58 8.58
N ALA A 51 -2.98 15.38 7.62
CA ALA A 51 -3.06 16.05 6.32
C ALA A 51 -4.33 15.64 5.54
N LEU A 52 -4.72 14.37 5.60
CA LEU A 52 -6.00 13.92 5.04
C LEU A 52 -7.17 14.67 5.68
N ARG A 53 -7.21 14.78 7.02
CA ARG A 53 -8.28 15.49 7.74
C ARG A 53 -8.35 16.97 7.37
N GLN A 54 -7.20 17.59 7.09
CA GLN A 54 -7.08 18.96 6.57
C GLN A 54 -7.53 19.09 5.10
N GLY A 55 -7.95 18.00 4.45
CA GLY A 55 -8.46 17.99 3.08
C GLY A 55 -7.37 17.86 2.01
N ILE A 56 -6.14 17.55 2.40
CA ILE A 56 -5.03 17.31 1.47
C ILE A 56 -5.15 15.86 0.95
N PRO A 57 -5.34 15.63 -0.35
CA PRO A 57 -5.45 14.29 -0.90
C PRO A 57 -4.10 13.54 -0.79
N MET A 58 -4.17 12.27 -0.42
CA MET A 58 -3.02 11.38 -0.34
C MET A 58 -3.05 10.33 -1.42
N TYR A 59 -1.86 10.01 -1.93
CA TYR A 59 -1.67 9.09 -3.03
C TYR A 59 -0.87 7.89 -2.58
N PHE A 60 -1.34 6.71 -2.97
CA PHE A 60 -0.69 5.44 -2.69
C PHE A 60 -0.56 4.65 -3.98
N VAL A 61 0.40 3.74 -4.02
CA VAL A 61 0.62 2.86 -5.16
C VAL A 61 0.88 1.44 -4.67
N ALA A 62 0.15 0.50 -5.26
CA ALA A 62 0.48 -0.92 -5.22
C ALA A 62 1.18 -1.28 -6.53
N ASP A 63 2.41 -1.78 -6.44
CA ASP A 63 3.21 -2.25 -7.58
C ASP A 63 3.40 -3.76 -7.46
N ALA A 64 3.00 -4.51 -8.49
CA ALA A 64 3.28 -5.92 -8.64
C ALA A 64 4.35 -6.09 -9.72
N GLN A 65 5.53 -6.58 -9.32
CA GLN A 65 6.64 -6.87 -10.21
C GLN A 65 6.78 -8.39 -10.35
N ILE A 66 6.72 -8.87 -11.59
CA ILE A 66 6.81 -10.30 -11.90
C ILE A 66 8.18 -10.55 -12.52
N GLN A 67 8.94 -11.43 -11.91
CA GLN A 67 10.32 -11.72 -12.30
C GLN A 67 10.54 -13.23 -12.37
N ARG A 68 11.51 -13.63 -13.19
CA ARG A 68 11.97 -15.02 -13.26
C ARG A 68 13.43 -15.08 -12.84
N GLU A 69 13.72 -15.92 -11.86
CA GLU A 69 15.07 -16.15 -11.38
C GLU A 69 15.90 -16.86 -12.46
N ARG A 70 17.04 -16.29 -12.85
CA ARG A 70 17.95 -16.87 -13.86
C ARG A 70 19.39 -16.90 -13.33
N TRP A 71 20.04 -18.07 -13.41
CA TRP A 71 21.26 -18.39 -12.65
C TRP A 71 22.58 -17.69 -13.06
N TYR A 72 22.68 -16.99 -14.20
CA TYR A 72 24.01 -16.57 -14.72
C TYR A 72 24.13 -15.12 -15.21
N TRP A 73 23.09 -14.28 -15.14
CA TRP A 73 23.28 -12.86 -15.54
C TRP A 73 22.25 -11.82 -15.07
N SER A 74 21.11 -12.18 -14.49
CA SER A 74 20.16 -11.30 -13.74
C SER A 74 18.76 -11.88 -13.78
N ASP A 75 17.92 -11.52 -12.80
CA ASP A 75 16.49 -11.81 -12.84
C ASP A 75 15.85 -11.17 -14.07
N GLN A 76 15.07 -11.96 -14.81
CA GLN A 76 14.33 -11.45 -15.96
C GLN A 76 13.00 -10.89 -15.49
N GLN A 77 12.78 -9.58 -15.63
CA GLN A 77 11.46 -8.99 -15.45
C GLN A 77 10.52 -9.45 -16.58
N LEU A 78 9.41 -10.10 -16.21
CA LEU A 78 8.40 -10.57 -17.15
C LEU A 78 7.31 -9.52 -17.37
N ALA A 79 6.83 -8.90 -16.29
CA ALA A 79 5.78 -7.90 -16.34
C ALA A 79 5.81 -6.99 -15.10
N THR A 80 5.11 -5.88 -15.18
CA THR A 80 4.81 -5.01 -14.04
C THR A 80 3.39 -4.49 -14.18
N ALA A 81 2.67 -4.46 -13.07
CA ALA A 81 1.36 -3.87 -12.96
C ALA A 81 1.34 -2.91 -11.78
N SER A 82 0.77 -1.73 -11.99
CA SER A 82 0.61 -0.70 -10.96
C SER A 82 -0.87 -0.40 -10.74
N ARG A 83 -1.22 -0.11 -9.50
CA ARG A 83 -2.54 0.34 -9.09
C ARG A 83 -2.39 1.55 -8.18
N HIS A 84 -2.91 2.67 -8.62
CA HIS A 84 -2.85 3.95 -7.93
C HIS A 84 -4.12 4.18 -7.13
N TYR A 85 -3.95 4.68 -5.92
CA TYR A 85 -5.03 5.05 -5.01
C TYR A 85 -4.93 6.54 -4.71
N ARG A 86 -6.07 7.22 -4.68
CA ARG A 86 -6.20 8.59 -4.18
C ARG A 86 -7.25 8.60 -3.09
N LEU A 87 -6.82 8.88 -1.86
CA LEU A 87 -7.70 9.05 -0.71
C LEU A 87 -7.83 10.54 -0.41
N SER A 88 -9.04 11.01 -0.16
CA SER A 88 -9.30 12.40 0.18
C SER A 88 -10.48 12.53 1.15
N HIS A 89 -10.40 13.50 2.05
CA HIS A 89 -11.49 13.89 2.93
C HIS A 89 -12.12 15.18 2.44
N GLN A 90 -13.45 15.26 2.48
CA GLN A 90 -14.21 16.46 2.20
C GLN A 90 -14.74 17.05 3.51
N PRO A 91 -14.11 18.08 4.10
CA PRO A 91 -14.45 18.56 5.45
C PRO A 91 -15.90 19.02 5.60
N LEU A 92 -16.48 19.62 4.55
CA LEU A 92 -17.85 20.14 4.58
C LEU A 92 -18.89 19.03 4.66
N THR A 93 -18.70 17.97 3.88
CA THR A 93 -19.62 16.83 3.82
C THR A 93 -19.22 15.70 4.76
N ARG A 94 -18.05 15.79 5.39
CA ARG A 94 -17.42 14.76 6.23
C ARG A 94 -17.35 13.40 5.55
N ARG A 95 -17.15 13.39 4.23
CA ARG A 95 -17.07 12.15 3.45
C ARG A 95 -15.64 11.86 3.05
N TRP A 96 -15.32 10.57 3.05
CA TRP A 96 -14.06 10.04 2.55
C TRP A 96 -14.27 9.54 1.13
N ARG A 97 -13.36 9.88 0.22
CA ARG A 97 -13.42 9.46 -1.19
C ARG A 97 -12.15 8.73 -1.55
N LEU A 98 -12.31 7.51 -2.03
CA LEU A 98 -11.24 6.67 -2.54
C LEU A 98 -11.41 6.53 -4.04
N HIS A 99 -10.35 6.80 -4.79
CA HIS A 99 -10.29 6.54 -6.21
C HIS A 99 -9.19 5.53 -6.50
N ILE A 100 -9.46 4.58 -7.39
CA ILE A 100 -8.53 3.52 -7.78
C ILE A 100 -8.36 3.55 -9.30
N SER A 101 -7.11 3.56 -9.78
CA SER A 101 -6.78 3.57 -11.21
C SER A 101 -5.60 2.66 -11.53
N SER A 102 -5.50 2.21 -12.78
CA SER A 102 -4.31 1.53 -13.31
C SER A 102 -3.23 2.52 -13.77
N THR A 103 -3.54 3.82 -13.85
CA THR A 103 -2.60 4.89 -14.24
C THR A 103 -2.45 5.93 -13.13
N PRO A 104 -1.32 6.66 -13.04
CA PRO A 104 -1.17 7.75 -12.08
C PRO A 104 -2.26 8.81 -12.25
N PHE A 105 -2.69 9.42 -11.16
CA PHE A 105 -3.64 10.54 -11.22
C PHE A 105 -2.93 11.77 -11.76
N SER A 106 -3.44 12.34 -12.85
CA SER A 106 -2.93 13.59 -13.39
C SER A 106 -3.58 14.79 -12.71
N SER A 107 -2.94 15.95 -12.82
CA SER A 107 -3.55 17.23 -12.43
C SER A 107 -4.79 17.57 -13.28
N SER A 108 -4.92 17.00 -14.48
CA SER A 108 -6.01 17.25 -15.42
C SER A 108 -7.31 16.51 -15.11
N GLY A 109 -7.34 15.63 -14.10
CA GLY A 109 -8.58 15.04 -13.62
C GLY A 109 -8.42 13.60 -13.14
N LEU A 110 -9.56 12.89 -13.14
CA LEU A 110 -9.68 11.61 -12.47
C LEU A 110 -9.57 10.40 -13.43
N GLY A 111 -9.46 10.64 -14.74
CA GLY A 111 -9.30 9.60 -15.76
C GLY A 111 -10.31 8.46 -15.67
N LEU A 112 -9.89 7.26 -16.06
CA LEU A 112 -10.62 5.99 -15.86
C LEU A 112 -10.38 5.45 -14.44
N ALA A 113 -10.75 6.21 -13.41
CA ALA A 113 -10.64 5.75 -12.03
C ALA A 113 -12.00 5.37 -11.45
N LEU A 114 -12.03 4.25 -10.74
CA LEU A 114 -13.18 3.79 -9.98
C LEU A 114 -13.23 4.56 -8.66
N GLY A 115 -14.29 5.34 -8.45
CA GLY A 115 -14.51 6.10 -7.23
C GLY A 115 -15.49 5.41 -6.27
N GLN A 116 -15.14 5.36 -4.99
CA GLN A 116 -16.01 4.94 -3.90
C GLN A 116 -16.02 6.02 -2.81
N THR A 117 -17.14 6.13 -2.09
CA THR A 117 -17.32 7.11 -1.00
C THR A 117 -17.67 6.38 0.29
N PHE A 118 -17.06 6.81 1.38
CA PHE A 118 -17.18 6.22 2.71
C PHE A 118 -17.54 7.28 3.75
N GLU A 119 -18.11 6.83 4.87
CA GLU A 119 -18.47 7.69 6.00
C GLU A 119 -17.34 7.80 7.02
N SER A 120 -16.54 6.74 7.16
CA SER A 120 -15.37 6.70 8.04
C SER A 120 -14.06 6.50 7.27
N LEU A 121 -12.95 6.91 7.90
CA LEU A 121 -11.61 6.63 7.39
C LEU A 121 -11.32 5.13 7.42
N ASP A 122 -11.76 4.45 8.48
CA ASP A 122 -11.50 3.01 8.67
C ASP A 122 -12.13 2.17 7.57
N ASP A 123 -13.35 2.52 7.10
CA ASP A 123 -13.99 1.83 5.98
C ASP A 123 -13.21 2.03 4.66
N ALA A 124 -12.73 3.26 4.43
CA ALA A 124 -11.91 3.56 3.26
C ALA A 124 -10.58 2.80 3.30
N LEU A 125 -9.95 2.72 4.48
CA LEU A 125 -8.71 1.96 4.70
C LEU A 125 -8.94 0.46 4.55
N ALA A 126 -10.03 -0.09 5.09
CA ALA A 126 -10.39 -1.49 4.92
C ALA A 126 -10.55 -1.85 3.42
N SER A 127 -11.16 -0.95 2.63
CA SER A 127 -11.24 -1.12 1.18
C SER A 127 -9.87 -1.07 0.48
N MET A 128 -8.92 -0.25 0.96
CA MET A 128 -7.56 -0.17 0.40
C MET A 128 -6.69 -1.37 0.82
N GLN A 129 -6.90 -1.86 2.03
CA GLN A 129 -6.16 -2.98 2.60
C GLN A 129 -6.51 -4.31 1.91
N ARG A 130 -7.65 -4.39 1.22
CA ARG A 130 -8.05 -5.60 0.50
C ARG A 130 -7.76 -5.49 -0.99
N ILE A 131 -6.76 -6.24 -1.47
CA ILE A 131 -6.51 -6.46 -2.89
C ILE A 131 -7.16 -7.78 -3.28
N SER A 132 -8.16 -7.74 -4.18
CA SER A 132 -8.87 -8.94 -4.64
C SER A 132 -8.82 -9.06 -6.15
N ARG A 133 -8.46 -10.26 -6.63
CA ARG A 133 -8.45 -10.66 -8.05
C ARG A 133 -7.86 -9.60 -8.99
N TRP A 134 -6.75 -8.99 -8.58
CA TRP A 134 -6.08 -7.98 -9.39
C TRP A 134 -5.32 -8.67 -10.51
N LYS A 135 -5.73 -8.47 -11.77
CA LYS A 135 -4.94 -8.91 -12.92
C LYS A 135 -3.62 -8.14 -12.99
N ILE A 136 -2.51 -8.86 -12.83
CA ILE A 136 -1.15 -8.30 -12.81
C ILE A 136 -0.34 -8.65 -14.06
N MET A 137 -0.83 -9.58 -14.88
CA MET A 137 -0.25 -9.95 -16.17
C MET A 137 -1.35 -10.54 -17.06
N ASP A 138 -1.37 -10.18 -18.35
CA ASP A 138 -2.42 -10.63 -19.29
C ASP A 138 -2.31 -12.11 -19.67
N THR A 139 -1.11 -12.70 -19.56
CA THR A 139 -0.88 -14.12 -19.87
C THR A 139 -0.15 -14.75 -18.70
N ALA A 140 -0.75 -15.76 -18.07
CA ALA A 140 -0.12 -16.45 -16.94
C ALA A 140 1.19 -17.12 -17.38
N PRO A 141 2.26 -17.05 -16.57
CA PRO A 141 3.53 -17.63 -16.95
C PRO A 141 3.47 -19.15 -16.71
N THR A 142 3.97 -19.90 -17.68
CA THR A 142 4.04 -21.38 -17.65
C THR A 142 5.39 -21.88 -17.17
N GLN A 143 6.39 -21.01 -17.10
CA GLN A 143 7.73 -21.36 -16.66
C GLN A 143 7.82 -21.42 -15.13
N SER A 144 8.70 -22.28 -14.63
CA SER A 144 9.07 -22.34 -13.23
C SER A 144 10.03 -21.20 -12.83
N GLY A 145 10.21 -21.03 -11.52
CA GLY A 145 11.13 -20.01 -10.97
C GLY A 145 10.62 -18.57 -11.13
N VAL A 146 9.30 -18.40 -11.22
CA VAL A 146 8.66 -17.08 -11.30
C VAL A 146 8.30 -16.61 -9.89
N SER A 147 8.66 -15.38 -9.58
CA SER A 147 8.29 -14.70 -8.34
C SER A 147 7.45 -13.47 -8.64
N VAL A 148 6.55 -13.14 -7.71
CA VAL A 148 5.78 -11.91 -7.72
C VAL A 148 6.14 -11.12 -6.46
N GLN A 149 6.66 -9.92 -6.64
CA GLN A 149 6.87 -8.97 -5.57
C GLN A 149 5.75 -7.93 -5.57
N LEU A 150 4.96 -7.90 -4.51
CA LEU A 150 3.99 -6.84 -4.24
C LEU A 150 4.64 -5.79 -3.34
N ARG A 151 4.55 -4.53 -3.72
CA ARG A 151 4.93 -3.38 -2.90
C ARG A 151 3.76 -2.44 -2.76
N PHE A 152 3.49 -1.97 -1.56
CA PHE A 152 2.52 -0.90 -1.31
C PHE A 152 3.24 0.26 -0.63
N ARG A 153 3.06 1.47 -1.14
CA ARG A 153 3.71 2.66 -0.59
C ARG A 153 2.92 3.92 -0.84
N ILE A 154 3.27 4.98 -0.11
CA ILE A 154 2.84 6.34 -0.44
C ILE A 154 3.60 6.83 -1.67
N ASP A 155 2.89 7.54 -2.54
CA ASP A 155 3.49 8.24 -3.68
C ASP A 155 3.65 9.73 -3.37
N LEU A 156 4.80 10.09 -2.78
CA LEU A 156 5.13 11.47 -2.43
C LEU A 156 5.31 12.38 -3.66
N SER A 157 5.54 11.82 -4.85
CA SER A 157 5.76 12.60 -6.07
C SER A 157 4.52 13.41 -6.49
N GLN A 158 3.33 12.96 -6.06
CA GLN A 158 2.04 13.60 -6.35
C GLN A 158 1.59 14.60 -5.29
N LEU A 159 2.35 14.75 -4.19
CA LEU A 159 2.04 15.75 -3.18
C LEU A 159 2.37 17.17 -3.67
N PRO A 160 1.68 18.21 -3.16
CA PRO A 160 2.10 19.60 -3.38
C PRO A 160 3.57 19.84 -3.01
N ARG A 161 4.28 20.64 -3.81
CA ARG A 161 5.71 20.96 -3.62
C ARG A 161 6.10 21.33 -2.18
N PRO A 162 5.33 22.16 -1.43
CA PRO A 162 5.66 22.47 -0.04
C PRO A 162 5.70 21.24 0.88
N LEU A 163 4.78 20.30 0.70
CA LEU A 163 4.73 19.08 1.50
C LEU A 163 5.82 18.08 1.09
N GLN A 164 6.19 18.06 -0.19
CA GLN A 164 7.33 17.24 -0.65
C GLN A 164 8.61 17.60 0.12
N ILE A 165 8.89 18.89 0.31
CA ILE A 165 10.08 19.35 1.05
C ILE A 165 10.00 18.95 2.53
N GLY A 166 8.81 19.03 3.14
CA GLY A 166 8.60 18.62 4.53
C GLY A 166 8.66 17.11 4.78
N ALA A 167 8.39 16.30 3.75
CA ALA A 167 8.44 14.84 3.81
C ALA A 167 9.87 14.27 3.65
N LEU A 168 10.78 15.01 3.00
CA LEU A 168 12.18 14.60 2.84
C LEU A 168 12.88 14.53 4.22
N GLY A 169 13.22 13.32 4.65
CA GLY A 169 13.98 13.08 5.88
C GLY A 169 13.16 12.91 7.17
N ARG A 170 11.82 12.86 7.11
CA ARG A 170 10.96 12.59 8.28
C ARG A 170 10.30 11.21 8.18
N SER A 171 10.48 10.38 9.22
CA SER A 171 9.84 9.05 9.33
C SER A 171 8.31 9.08 9.29
N GLY A 172 7.71 10.23 9.63
CA GLY A 172 6.25 10.42 9.66
C GLY A 172 5.53 10.33 8.32
N TRP A 173 6.25 10.32 7.20
CA TRP A 173 5.69 10.16 5.85
C TRP A 173 6.03 8.79 5.24
N ASN A 174 6.58 7.88 6.03
CA ASN A 174 7.01 6.57 5.56
C ASN A 174 5.91 5.53 5.85
N LEU A 175 5.29 5.04 4.79
CA LEU A 175 4.51 3.80 4.79
C LEU A 175 4.94 3.04 3.56
N GLN A 176 5.62 1.93 3.78
CA GLN A 176 6.03 1.03 2.73
C GLN A 176 5.94 -0.40 3.23
N LEU A 177 5.30 -1.25 2.44
CA LEU A 177 5.15 -2.67 2.66
C LEU A 177 5.66 -3.39 1.42
N SER A 178 6.29 -4.55 1.60
CA SER A 178 6.68 -5.40 0.49
C SER A 178 6.62 -6.86 0.87
N ARG A 179 6.15 -7.71 -0.03
CA ARG A 179 6.23 -9.16 0.09
C ARG A 179 6.50 -9.77 -1.27
N THR A 180 7.36 -10.78 -1.29
CA THR A 180 7.63 -11.60 -2.47
C THR A 180 7.04 -12.99 -2.24
N GLN A 181 6.38 -13.54 -3.25
CA GLN A 181 5.85 -14.90 -3.24
C GLN A 181 6.31 -15.61 -4.51
N MET A 182 6.76 -16.85 -4.36
CA MET A 182 7.02 -17.72 -5.50
C MET A 182 5.69 -18.21 -6.06
N LEU A 183 5.57 -18.15 -7.38
CA LEU A 183 4.45 -18.73 -8.09
C LEU A 183 4.67 -20.24 -8.14
N GLU A 184 3.76 -21.00 -7.55
CA GLU A 184 3.81 -22.47 -7.58
C GLU A 184 3.81 -22.97 -9.03
N ASP A 185 4.49 -24.09 -9.29
CA ASP A 185 4.49 -24.69 -10.62
C ASP A 185 3.07 -25.10 -11.02
N ALA A 186 2.77 -25.02 -12.32
CA ALA A 186 1.48 -25.50 -12.81
C ALA A 186 1.37 -27.02 -12.57
N PRO A 187 0.21 -27.53 -12.12
CA PRO A 187 0.00 -28.96 -11.94
C PRO A 187 0.09 -29.76 -13.26
#